data_AF-A0A1F4W2X1-F1
#
_entry.id   AF-A0A1F4W2X1-F1
#
_cell.length_a   1.000
_cell.length_b   1.000
_cell.length_c   1.000
_cell.angle_alpha   90.00
_cell.angle_beta   90.00
_cell.angle_gamma   90.00
#
_symmetry.space_group_name_H-M   'P 1'
#
loop_
_entity.id
_entity.type
_entity.pdbx_description
1 polymer ?
#
loop_
_entity_poly.entity_id
_entity_poly.type
_entity_poly.pdbx_seq_one_letter_code
_entity_poly.pdbx_strand_id
1 'polypeptide(L)'
;MSDYKQEISQIASLREAKGKEQECLDKISQLLPKLAEKKLWASVAKMYWESHLVWQHTAMSELTKPVEMRNQEIIANGSAKMMEFAKKAIEVIESHNIEDMFGGAYRFLGRAYTFVNDHEKAKECYETAINKYRGKDVKSKLEVSGFLADALIRLGKPIEGLHLAEKTYEEFHNSESGKNLKEEDYFTWAVWMSGIAPRVVKALLDTGIAIDKNRILSWLEKVKEELTNPTGVVRWGDPKFEFRINEIDSAIQATKVQGVCSQ
;
A
#
# COMPACT_ATOMS: atom_id res chain seq x y z
N MET A 1 17.43 21.76 -12.89
CA MET A 1 16.32 21.36 -12.00
C MET A 1 15.19 20.89 -12.91
N SER A 2 14.58 19.72 -12.69
CA SER A 2 13.60 19.14 -13.63
C SER A 2 12.44 20.11 -13.88
N ASP A 3 12.19 20.43 -15.14
CA ASP A 3 11.17 21.39 -15.62
C ASP A 3 9.74 21.10 -15.11
N TYR A 4 9.48 19.89 -14.58
CA TYR A 4 8.15 19.44 -14.14
C TYR A 4 8.05 19.10 -12.64
N LYS A 5 9.02 19.50 -11.82
CA LYS A 5 9.03 19.13 -10.39
C LYS A 5 7.79 19.67 -9.66
N GLN A 6 7.32 20.86 -10.02
CA GLN A 6 6.16 21.50 -9.38
C GLN A 6 4.86 20.78 -9.74
N GLU A 7 4.65 20.43 -11.01
CA GLU A 7 3.48 19.72 -11.49
C GLU A 7 3.38 18.31 -10.89
N ILE A 8 4.50 17.59 -10.81
CA ILE A 8 4.55 16.27 -10.16
C ILE A 8 4.17 16.40 -8.67
N SER A 9 4.67 17.42 -7.98
CA SER A 9 4.30 17.66 -6.58
C SER A 9 2.82 18.01 -6.42
N GLN A 10 2.25 18.78 -7.35
CA GLN A 10 0.82 19.12 -7.34
C GLN A 10 -0.05 17.89 -7.55
N ILE A 11 0.33 16.98 -8.46
CA ILE A 11 -0.36 15.71 -8.69
C ILE A 11 -0.39 14.88 -7.41
N ALA A 12 0.75 14.73 -6.73
CA ALA A 12 0.82 14.02 -5.45
C ALA A 12 -0.09 14.66 -4.39
N SER A 13 -0.16 16.00 -4.32
CA SER A 13 -1.08 16.69 -3.40
C SER A 13 -2.56 16.47 -3.76
N LEU A 14 -2.91 16.47 -5.05
CA LEU A 14 -4.28 16.24 -5.51
C LEU A 14 -4.76 14.81 -5.28
N ARG A 15 -3.88 13.83 -5.46
CA ARG A 15 -4.19 12.41 -5.17
C ARG A 15 -4.63 12.20 -3.72
N GLU A 16 -4.06 12.93 -2.78
CA GLU A 16 -4.41 12.84 -1.35
C GLU A 16 -5.67 13.64 -0.98
N ALA A 17 -6.13 14.53 -1.87
CA ALA A 17 -7.29 15.37 -1.60
C ALA A 17 -8.59 14.65 -1.98
N LYS A 18 -9.46 14.42 -1.00
CA LYS A 18 -10.78 13.80 -1.20
C LYS A 18 -11.61 14.58 -2.22
N GLY A 19 -12.20 13.89 -3.20
CA GLY A 19 -13.04 14.51 -4.23
C GLY A 19 -12.25 15.17 -5.37
N LYS A 20 -10.92 14.99 -5.41
CA LYS A 20 -10.03 15.53 -6.44
C LYS A 20 -9.47 14.45 -7.38
N GLU A 21 -10.06 13.26 -7.35
CA GLU A 21 -9.62 12.10 -8.11
C GLU A 21 -9.61 12.39 -9.63
N GLN A 22 -10.70 12.93 -10.16
CA GLN A 22 -10.80 13.25 -11.58
C GLN A 22 -9.86 14.40 -11.99
N GLU A 23 -9.77 15.46 -11.17
CA GLU A 23 -8.84 16.57 -11.41
C GLU A 23 -7.38 16.10 -11.45
N CYS A 24 -7.03 15.15 -10.56
CA CYS A 24 -5.72 14.52 -10.53
C CYS A 24 -5.44 13.74 -11.83
N LEU A 25 -6.39 12.89 -12.26
CA LEU A 25 -6.27 12.12 -13.50
C LEU A 25 -6.16 13.03 -14.74
N ASP A 26 -6.93 14.12 -14.79
CA ASP A 26 -6.88 15.08 -15.89
C ASP A 26 -5.49 15.73 -15.98
N LYS A 27 -4.92 16.17 -14.85
CA LYS A 27 -3.56 16.72 -14.82
C LYS A 27 -2.50 15.71 -15.22
N ILE A 28 -2.62 14.45 -14.78
CA ILE A 28 -1.72 13.38 -15.20
C ILE A 28 -1.79 13.20 -16.73
N SER A 29 -3.00 13.15 -17.29
CA SER A 29 -3.21 12.97 -18.73
C SER A 29 -2.59 14.10 -19.57
N GLN A 30 -2.62 15.34 -19.07
CA GLN A 30 -2.01 16.51 -19.71
C GLN A 30 -0.49 16.52 -19.60
N LEU A 31 0.08 15.95 -18.53
CA LEU A 31 1.51 15.95 -18.27
C LEU A 31 2.24 14.80 -18.98
N LEU A 32 1.62 13.62 -19.07
CA LEU A 32 2.18 12.43 -19.71
C LEU A 32 2.82 12.66 -21.09
N PRO A 33 2.14 13.27 -22.08
CA PRO A 33 2.74 13.48 -23.41
C PRO A 33 3.95 14.41 -23.37
N LYS A 34 3.95 15.43 -22.49
CA LYS A 34 5.07 16.37 -22.31
C LYS A 34 6.30 15.67 -21.74
N LEU A 35 6.09 14.77 -20.77
CA LEU A 35 7.18 13.96 -20.19
C LEU A 35 7.75 12.98 -21.22
N ALA A 36 6.89 12.34 -22.03
CA ALA A 36 7.30 11.42 -23.08
C ALA A 36 8.08 12.13 -24.20
N GLU A 37 7.65 13.31 -24.64
CA GLU A 37 8.36 14.13 -25.64
C GLU A 37 9.78 14.47 -25.16
N LYS A 38 9.91 14.81 -23.88
CA LYS A 38 11.21 15.09 -23.23
C LYS A 38 11.98 13.82 -22.84
N LYS A 39 11.47 12.63 -23.17
CA LYS A 39 12.06 11.32 -22.85
C LYS A 39 12.32 11.12 -21.35
N LEU A 40 11.49 11.73 -20.51
CA LEU A 40 11.55 11.60 -19.06
C LEU A 40 10.81 10.33 -18.61
N TRP A 41 11.23 9.17 -19.13
CA TRP A 41 10.58 7.86 -18.90
C TRP A 41 10.45 7.51 -17.41
N ALA A 42 11.46 7.94 -16.64
CA ALA A 42 11.46 8.14 -15.20
C ALA A 42 10.10 8.56 -14.63
N SER A 43 9.70 9.74 -15.07
CA SER A 43 8.52 10.45 -14.64
C SER A 43 7.26 9.90 -15.30
N VAL A 44 7.33 9.40 -16.54
CA VAL A 44 6.20 8.75 -17.21
C VAL A 44 5.72 7.53 -16.40
N ALA A 45 6.65 6.64 -16.02
CA ALA A 45 6.31 5.49 -15.19
C ALA A 45 5.71 5.91 -13.84
N LYS A 46 6.23 6.97 -13.20
CA LYS A 46 5.64 7.54 -11.98
C LYS A 46 4.23 8.06 -12.20
N MET A 47 3.93 8.72 -13.31
CA MET A 47 2.56 9.19 -13.61
C MET A 47 1.56 8.05 -13.75
N TYR A 48 1.99 6.90 -14.26
CA TYR A 48 1.16 5.69 -14.23
C TYR A 48 0.97 5.15 -12.81
N TRP A 49 1.99 5.20 -11.95
CA TRP A 49 1.82 4.87 -10.53
C TRP A 49 0.86 5.85 -9.81
N GLU A 50 0.95 7.15 -10.09
CA GLU A 50 0.01 8.14 -9.55
C GLU A 50 -1.43 7.84 -9.99
N SER A 51 -1.63 7.49 -11.27
CA SER A 51 -2.93 7.05 -11.79
C SER A 51 -3.43 5.79 -11.07
N HIS A 52 -2.56 4.80 -10.89
CA HIS A 52 -2.87 3.58 -10.14
C HIS A 52 -3.35 3.92 -8.72
N LEU A 53 -2.65 4.80 -8.00
CA LEU A 53 -3.01 5.15 -6.64
C LEU A 53 -4.36 5.88 -6.54
N VAL A 54 -4.69 6.75 -7.50
CA VAL A 54 -6.02 7.39 -7.55
C VAL A 54 -7.13 6.34 -7.66
N TRP A 55 -6.96 5.33 -8.52
CA TRP A 55 -7.92 4.24 -8.66
C TRP A 55 -7.93 3.29 -7.45
N GLN A 56 -6.78 3.11 -6.80
CA GLN A 56 -6.71 2.41 -5.52
C GLN A 56 -7.53 3.14 -4.45
N HIS A 57 -7.38 4.45 -4.31
CA HIS A 57 -8.16 5.25 -3.36
C HIS A 57 -9.66 5.16 -3.66
N THR A 58 -10.04 5.20 -4.94
CA THR A 58 -11.43 5.03 -5.39
C THR A 58 -12.00 3.67 -4.94
N ALA A 59 -11.30 2.57 -5.23
CA ALA A 59 -11.73 1.24 -4.84
C ALA A 59 -11.75 1.05 -3.32
N MET A 60 -10.73 1.56 -2.61
CA MET A 60 -10.66 1.49 -1.15
C MET A 60 -11.78 2.27 -0.48
N SER A 61 -12.10 3.47 -0.95
CA SER A 61 -13.20 4.28 -0.41
C SER A 61 -14.56 3.62 -0.61
N GLU A 62 -14.71 2.77 -1.62
CA GLU A 62 -15.93 1.98 -1.80
C GLU A 62 -15.96 0.78 -0.85
N LEU A 63 -14.82 0.11 -0.68
CA LEU A 63 -14.68 -1.06 0.21
C LEU A 63 -14.87 -0.74 1.70
N THR A 64 -14.66 0.50 2.12
CA THR A 64 -14.91 0.94 3.51
C THR A 64 -16.40 1.10 3.83
N LYS A 65 -17.29 1.14 2.83
CA LYS A 65 -18.73 1.21 3.07
C LYS A 65 -19.27 -0.13 3.59
N PRO A 66 -20.42 -0.12 4.29
CA PRO A 66 -21.17 -1.35 4.60
C PRO A 66 -21.42 -2.17 3.34
N VAL A 67 -21.36 -3.50 3.44
CA VAL A 67 -21.37 -4.42 2.28
C VAL A 67 -22.58 -4.16 1.36
N GLU A 68 -23.73 -3.92 1.97
CA GLU A 68 -25.01 -3.61 1.32
C GLU A 68 -25.04 -2.26 0.60
N MET A 69 -24.11 -1.35 0.92
CA MET A 69 -23.98 -0.02 0.29
C MET A 69 -22.85 0.04 -0.76
N ARG A 70 -22.09 -1.04 -0.94
CA ARG A 70 -20.95 -1.07 -1.86
C ARG A 70 -21.43 -1.12 -3.31
N ASN A 71 -20.89 -0.22 -4.12
CA ASN A 71 -20.99 -0.31 -5.57
C ASN A 71 -19.87 -1.22 -6.12
N GLN A 72 -20.24 -2.44 -6.49
CA GLN A 72 -19.31 -3.43 -7.04
C GLN A 72 -18.69 -3.01 -8.37
N GLU A 73 -19.40 -2.20 -9.17
CA GLU A 73 -18.88 -1.70 -10.45
C GLU A 73 -17.73 -0.71 -10.23
N ILE A 74 -17.82 0.16 -9.22
CA ILE A 74 -16.73 1.08 -8.86
C ILE A 74 -15.49 0.30 -8.41
N ILE A 75 -15.67 -0.75 -7.59
CA ILE A 75 -14.57 -1.60 -7.13
C ILE A 75 -13.93 -2.34 -8.31
N ALA A 76 -14.75 -2.93 -9.18
CA ALA A 76 -14.28 -3.67 -10.35
C ALA A 76 -13.53 -2.75 -11.34
N ASN A 77 -14.09 -1.58 -11.65
CA ASN A 77 -13.47 -0.60 -12.53
C ASN A 77 -12.16 -0.06 -11.93
N GLY A 78 -12.16 0.29 -10.64
CA GLY A 78 -10.94 0.73 -9.94
C GLY A 78 -9.84 -0.33 -9.98
N SER A 79 -10.19 -1.59 -9.70
CA SER A 79 -9.25 -2.72 -9.73
C SER A 79 -8.70 -2.97 -11.15
N ALA A 80 -9.56 -2.87 -12.17
CA ALA A 80 -9.15 -3.00 -13.57
C ALA A 80 -8.20 -1.86 -13.99
N LYS A 81 -8.48 -0.62 -13.57
CA LYS A 81 -7.62 0.53 -13.84
C LYS A 81 -6.28 0.47 -13.10
N MET A 82 -6.27 -0.01 -11.85
CA MET A 82 -5.03 -0.31 -11.13
C MET A 82 -4.15 -1.28 -11.92
N MET A 83 -4.74 -2.35 -12.45
CA MET A 83 -4.04 -3.34 -13.28
C MET A 83 -3.52 -2.73 -14.59
N GLU A 84 -4.34 -1.94 -15.28
CA GLU A 84 -3.97 -1.25 -16.52
C GLU A 84 -2.75 -0.36 -16.31
N PHE A 85 -2.77 0.51 -15.30
CA PHE A 85 -1.69 1.46 -15.05
C PHE A 85 -0.43 0.80 -14.49
N ALA A 86 -0.56 -0.27 -13.70
CA ALA A 86 0.60 -1.05 -13.28
C ALA A 86 1.34 -1.66 -14.48
N LYS A 87 0.60 -2.22 -15.44
CA LYS A 87 1.17 -2.78 -16.69
C LYS A 87 1.82 -1.71 -17.56
N LYS A 88 1.17 -0.55 -17.75
CA LYS A 88 1.75 0.59 -18.48
C LYS A 88 3.05 1.10 -17.86
N ALA A 89 3.14 1.12 -16.53
CA ALA A 89 4.38 1.49 -15.85
C ALA A 89 5.50 0.47 -16.10
N ILE A 90 5.20 -0.83 -16.01
CA ILE A 90 6.15 -1.91 -16.30
C ILE A 90 6.64 -1.80 -17.75
N GLU A 91 5.74 -1.63 -18.72
CA GLU A 91 6.09 -1.51 -20.14
C GLU A 91 7.09 -0.38 -20.40
N VAL A 92 6.89 0.79 -19.78
CA VAL A 92 7.83 1.92 -19.88
C VAL A 92 9.17 1.59 -19.22
N ILE A 93 9.15 0.97 -18.04
CA ILE A 93 10.35 0.61 -17.29
C ILE A 93 11.20 -0.40 -18.07
N GLU A 94 10.57 -1.42 -18.66
CA GLU A 94 11.22 -2.45 -19.47
C GLU A 94 11.75 -1.86 -20.79
N SER A 95 10.91 -1.12 -21.52
CA SER A 95 11.28 -0.55 -22.82
C SER A 95 12.44 0.44 -22.75
N HIS A 96 12.67 1.03 -21.58
CA HIS A 96 13.71 2.03 -21.35
C HIS A 96 14.76 1.61 -20.31
N ASN A 97 14.77 0.34 -19.88
CA ASN A 97 15.74 -0.25 -18.95
C ASN A 97 15.95 0.58 -17.67
N ILE A 98 14.86 0.98 -17.01
CA ILE A 98 14.90 1.81 -15.80
C ILE A 98 15.03 0.93 -14.55
N GLU A 99 16.22 0.34 -14.37
CA GLU A 99 16.43 -0.78 -13.44
C GLU A 99 15.97 -0.51 -12.00
N ASP A 100 16.27 0.68 -11.46
CA ASP A 100 15.92 1.07 -10.09
C ASP A 100 14.40 1.05 -9.82
N MET A 101 13.56 1.09 -10.86
CA MET A 101 12.11 1.14 -10.73
C MET A 101 11.43 -0.23 -10.77
N PHE A 102 12.14 -1.31 -11.09
CA PHE A 102 11.53 -2.65 -11.14
C PHE A 102 10.89 -3.06 -9.82
N GLY A 103 11.53 -2.77 -8.68
CA GLY A 103 10.96 -3.07 -7.37
C GLY A 103 9.58 -2.41 -7.17
N GLY A 104 9.47 -1.12 -7.51
CA GLY A 104 8.20 -0.40 -7.49
C GLY A 104 7.17 -0.97 -8.48
N ALA A 105 7.60 -1.31 -9.68
CA ALA A 105 6.72 -1.81 -10.73
C ALA A 105 6.00 -3.11 -10.30
N TYR A 106 6.74 -4.07 -9.78
CA TYR A 106 6.18 -5.33 -9.28
C TYR A 106 5.36 -5.14 -8.01
N ARG A 107 5.72 -4.19 -7.14
CA ARG A 107 4.87 -3.83 -5.99
C ARG A 107 3.49 -3.37 -6.44
N PHE A 108 3.41 -2.45 -7.40
CA PHE A 108 2.13 -1.91 -7.89
C PHE A 108 1.31 -2.98 -8.61
N LEU A 109 1.95 -3.84 -9.40
CA LEU A 109 1.28 -4.97 -10.04
C LEU A 109 0.74 -5.97 -9.01
N GLY A 110 1.53 -6.32 -7.99
CA GLY A 110 1.09 -7.18 -6.90
C GLY A 110 -0.12 -6.61 -6.17
N ARG A 111 -0.14 -5.29 -5.92
CA ARG A 111 -1.30 -4.61 -5.33
C ARG A 111 -2.53 -4.69 -6.22
N ALA A 112 -2.40 -4.54 -7.54
CA ALA A 112 -3.51 -4.74 -8.46
C ALA A 112 -4.05 -6.19 -8.41
N TYR A 113 -3.17 -7.19 -8.36
CA TYR A 113 -3.58 -8.60 -8.21
C TYR A 113 -4.32 -8.88 -6.90
N THR A 114 -3.90 -8.27 -5.79
CA THR A 114 -4.62 -8.37 -4.51
C THR A 114 -6.06 -7.87 -4.62
N PHE A 115 -6.30 -6.77 -5.34
CA PHE A 115 -7.65 -6.20 -5.50
C PHE A 115 -8.58 -7.05 -6.37
N VAL A 116 -8.03 -7.87 -7.27
CA VAL A 116 -8.80 -8.84 -8.06
C VAL A 116 -8.79 -10.25 -7.46
N ASN A 117 -8.34 -10.39 -6.20
CA ASN A 117 -8.23 -11.64 -5.45
C ASN A 117 -7.35 -12.73 -6.10
N ASP A 118 -6.39 -12.34 -6.96
CA ASP A 118 -5.40 -13.27 -7.53
C ASP A 118 -4.16 -13.31 -6.63
N HIS A 119 -4.30 -13.98 -5.48
CA HIS A 119 -3.29 -13.94 -4.42
C HIS A 119 -1.98 -14.66 -4.79
N GLU A 120 -2.02 -15.65 -5.68
CA GLU A 120 -0.80 -16.30 -6.19
C GLU A 120 0.05 -15.33 -7.01
N LYS A 121 -0.56 -14.63 -7.98
CA LYS A 121 0.18 -13.61 -8.75
C LYS A 121 0.58 -12.42 -7.89
N ALA A 122 -0.23 -12.04 -6.90
CA ALA A 122 0.15 -11.01 -5.95
C ALA A 122 1.42 -11.41 -5.18
N LYS A 123 1.48 -12.64 -4.66
CA LYS A 123 2.66 -13.21 -4.00
C LYS A 123 3.89 -13.17 -4.90
N GLU A 124 3.81 -13.70 -6.12
CA GLU A 124 4.92 -13.71 -7.08
C GLU A 124 5.45 -12.29 -7.34
N CYS A 125 4.54 -11.33 -7.51
CA CYS A 125 4.89 -9.93 -7.69
C CYS A 125 5.59 -9.35 -6.46
N TYR A 126 5.11 -9.62 -5.25
CA TYR A 126 5.73 -9.13 -4.02
C TYR A 126 7.12 -9.73 -3.77
N GLU A 127 7.29 -11.03 -4.00
CA GLU A 127 8.60 -11.70 -3.94
C GLU A 127 9.56 -11.08 -4.97
N THR A 128 9.09 -10.85 -6.19
CA THR A 128 9.88 -10.20 -7.23
C THR A 128 10.26 -8.76 -6.84
N ALA A 129 9.32 -7.98 -6.31
CA ALA A 129 9.57 -6.63 -5.85
C ALA A 129 10.65 -6.58 -4.75
N ILE A 130 10.54 -7.43 -3.73
CA ILE A 130 11.53 -7.56 -2.64
C ILE A 130 12.90 -7.91 -3.22
N ASN A 131 12.94 -8.84 -4.19
CA ASN A 131 14.17 -9.24 -4.86
C ASN A 131 14.77 -8.15 -5.75
N LYS A 132 13.99 -7.18 -6.22
CA LYS A 132 14.47 -6.09 -7.09
C LYS A 132 14.82 -4.80 -6.34
N TYR A 133 14.29 -4.57 -5.14
CA TYR A 133 14.66 -3.38 -4.36
C TYR A 133 16.15 -3.38 -3.94
N ARG A 134 16.86 -2.31 -4.29
CA ARG A 134 18.28 -2.08 -3.99
C ARG A 134 18.51 -0.59 -3.66
N GLY A 135 19.71 -0.27 -3.16
CA GLY A 135 20.09 1.11 -2.86
C GLY A 135 19.11 1.82 -1.92
N LYS A 136 18.72 3.05 -2.28
CA LYS A 136 17.79 3.89 -1.50
C LYS A 136 16.39 3.29 -1.31
N ASP A 137 15.99 2.35 -2.18
CA ASP A 137 14.66 1.77 -2.17
C ASP A 137 14.58 0.48 -1.34
N VAL A 138 15.68 0.07 -0.68
CA VAL A 138 15.72 -1.11 0.19
C VAL A 138 14.68 -1.04 1.32
N LYS A 139 14.37 0.16 1.82
CA LYS A 139 13.32 0.38 2.83
C LYS A 139 11.92 -0.03 2.36
N SER A 140 11.65 0.00 1.06
CA SER A 140 10.38 -0.42 0.48
C SER A 140 10.13 -1.93 0.62
N LYS A 141 11.17 -2.73 0.89
CA LYS A 141 11.01 -4.16 1.20
C LYS A 141 10.12 -4.37 2.42
N LEU A 142 10.22 -3.50 3.44
CA LEU A 142 9.44 -3.63 4.67
C LEU A 142 7.93 -3.54 4.40
N GLU A 143 7.50 -2.56 3.60
CA GLU A 143 6.09 -2.44 3.26
C GLU A 143 5.60 -3.64 2.42
N VAL A 144 6.39 -4.03 1.42
CA VAL A 144 6.02 -5.13 0.53
C VAL A 144 5.98 -6.47 1.26
N SER A 145 6.86 -6.71 2.24
CA SER A 145 6.76 -7.88 3.13
C SER A 145 5.44 -7.90 3.91
N GLY A 146 4.93 -6.75 4.32
CA GLY A 146 3.60 -6.62 4.93
C GLY A 146 2.45 -6.93 3.97
N PHE A 147 2.62 -6.74 2.65
CA PHE A 147 1.65 -7.19 1.64
C PHE A 147 1.78 -8.70 1.35
N LEU A 148 3.02 -9.20 1.31
CA LEU A 148 3.30 -10.62 1.12
C LEU A 148 2.71 -11.46 2.27
N ALA A 149 2.80 -10.98 3.51
CA ALA A 149 2.19 -11.64 4.66
C ALA A 149 0.66 -11.83 4.50
N ASP A 150 -0.05 -10.80 4.03
CA ASP A 150 -1.49 -10.89 3.70
C ASP A 150 -1.75 -11.91 2.59
N ALA A 151 -0.98 -11.87 1.50
CA ALA A 151 -1.12 -12.83 0.41
C ALA A 151 -0.91 -14.28 0.89
N LEU A 152 0.11 -14.54 1.72
CA LEU A 152 0.39 -15.86 2.28
C LEU A 152 -0.78 -16.40 3.13
N ILE A 153 -1.37 -15.56 3.98
CA ILE A 153 -2.55 -15.95 4.78
C ILE A 153 -3.71 -16.32 3.86
N ARG A 154 -3.99 -15.50 2.84
CA ARG A 154 -5.07 -15.75 1.87
C ARG A 154 -4.84 -16.98 1.00
N LEU A 155 -3.60 -17.43 0.87
CA LEU A 155 -3.22 -18.69 0.23
C LEU A 155 -3.23 -19.90 1.19
N GLY A 156 -3.81 -19.75 2.39
CA GLY A 156 -3.89 -20.85 3.35
C GLY A 156 -2.59 -21.14 4.08
N LYS A 157 -1.66 -20.19 4.13
CA LYS A 157 -0.37 -20.30 4.85
C LYS A 157 -0.32 -19.33 6.04
N PRO A 158 -1.24 -19.44 7.02
CA PRO A 158 -1.38 -18.44 8.07
C PRO A 158 -0.15 -18.35 8.99
N ILE A 159 0.50 -19.47 9.29
CA ILE A 159 1.69 -19.49 10.16
C ILE A 159 2.84 -18.73 9.49
N GLU A 160 3.08 -18.97 8.20
CA GLU A 160 4.13 -18.29 7.43
C GLU A 160 3.83 -16.80 7.31
N GLY A 161 2.58 -16.44 6.97
CA GLY A 161 2.19 -15.04 6.83
C GLY A 161 2.23 -14.27 8.16
N LEU A 162 1.78 -14.86 9.26
CA LEU A 162 1.89 -14.25 10.60
C LEU A 162 3.35 -14.06 11.01
N HIS A 163 4.18 -15.08 10.84
CA HIS A 163 5.60 -14.98 11.17
C HIS A 163 6.29 -13.88 10.36
N LEU A 164 6.02 -13.81 9.05
CA LEU A 164 6.55 -12.75 8.20
C LEU A 164 6.07 -11.36 8.65
N ALA A 165 4.80 -11.23 9.01
CA ALA A 165 4.24 -9.96 9.47
C ALA A 165 4.89 -9.45 10.76
N GLU A 166 5.06 -10.33 11.75
CA GLU A 166 5.70 -9.99 13.03
C GLU A 166 7.16 -9.63 12.85
N LYS A 167 7.89 -10.44 12.08
CA LYS A 167 9.28 -10.14 11.72
C LYS A 167 9.39 -8.79 11.01
N THR A 168 8.52 -8.53 10.04
CA THR A 168 8.51 -7.26 9.29
C THR A 168 8.22 -6.08 10.22
N TYR A 169 7.27 -6.23 11.13
CA TYR A 169 6.96 -5.24 12.15
C TYR A 169 8.19 -4.97 13.04
N GLU A 170 8.87 -6.00 13.53
CA GLU A 170 10.13 -5.82 14.29
C GLU A 170 11.23 -5.14 13.46
N GLU A 171 11.37 -5.48 12.18
CA GLU A 171 12.34 -4.87 11.28
C GLU A 171 12.08 -3.37 11.06
N PHE A 172 10.82 -2.90 11.11
CA PHE A 172 10.52 -1.45 11.11
C PHE A 172 11.15 -0.70 12.30
N HIS A 173 11.38 -1.36 13.43
CA HIS A 173 12.01 -0.75 14.60
C HIS A 173 13.51 -1.02 14.68
N ASN A 174 13.95 -2.21 14.28
CA ASN A 174 15.28 -2.72 14.62
C ASN A 174 16.26 -2.67 13.44
N SER A 175 15.77 -2.78 12.21
CA SER A 175 16.64 -2.74 11.02
C SER A 175 17.12 -1.33 10.73
N GLU A 176 18.29 -1.22 10.07
CA GLU A 176 18.81 0.06 9.58
C GLU A 176 17.82 0.76 8.65
N SER A 177 17.17 0.01 7.75
CA SER A 177 16.17 0.54 6.83
C SER A 177 14.94 1.10 7.56
N GLY A 178 14.48 0.43 8.61
CA GLY A 178 13.35 0.87 9.42
C GLY A 178 13.67 2.14 10.23
N LYS A 179 14.84 2.17 10.87
CA LYS A 179 15.31 3.34 11.63
C LYS A 179 15.51 4.57 10.75
N ASN A 180 16.22 4.40 9.63
CA ASN A 180 16.45 5.50 8.69
C ASN A 180 15.12 6.03 8.13
N LEU A 181 14.18 5.14 7.77
CA LEU A 181 12.85 5.57 7.32
C LEU A 181 12.11 6.36 8.41
N LYS A 182 12.17 5.92 9.67
CA LYS A 182 11.54 6.64 10.79
C LYS A 182 12.11 8.04 10.99
N GLU A 183 13.41 8.21 10.83
CA GLU A 183 14.11 9.48 10.98
C GLU A 183 13.89 10.43 9.79
N GLU A 184 13.98 9.90 8.56
CA GLU A 184 13.86 10.68 7.32
C GLU A 184 12.41 11.06 6.97
N ASP A 185 11.48 10.13 7.19
CA ASP A 185 10.08 10.24 6.79
C ASP A 185 9.19 9.43 7.75
N TYR A 186 9.02 9.98 8.95
CA TYR A 186 8.21 9.37 10.00
C TYR A 186 6.78 9.05 9.53
N PHE A 187 6.18 9.89 8.68
CA PHE A 187 4.81 9.64 8.21
C PHE A 187 4.74 8.35 7.41
N THR A 188 5.64 8.18 6.44
CA THR A 188 5.74 6.95 5.65
C THR A 188 6.06 5.75 6.54
N TRP A 189 7.00 5.88 7.48
CA TRP A 189 7.29 4.84 8.48
C TRP A 189 6.03 4.42 9.23
N ALA A 190 5.31 5.38 9.82
CA ALA A 190 4.14 5.16 10.65
C ALA A 190 3.02 4.50 9.84
N VAL A 191 2.72 4.99 8.63
CA VAL A 191 1.67 4.42 7.77
C VAL A 191 1.99 2.99 7.35
N TRP A 192 3.24 2.71 6.96
CA TRP A 192 3.63 1.38 6.47
C TRP A 192 3.70 0.35 7.59
N MET A 193 4.37 0.70 8.70
CA MET A 193 4.49 -0.15 9.89
C MET A 193 3.11 -0.50 10.44
N SER A 194 2.29 0.53 10.71
CA SER A 194 1.00 0.32 11.36
C SER A 194 -0.04 -0.34 10.45
N GLY A 195 0.18 -0.31 9.13
CA GLY A 195 -0.67 -0.98 8.16
C GLY A 195 -0.52 -2.51 8.14
N ILE A 196 0.51 -3.07 8.78
CA ILE A 196 0.74 -4.53 8.80
C ILE A 196 -0.36 -5.24 9.60
N ALA A 197 -0.54 -4.86 10.86
CA ALA A 197 -1.44 -5.55 11.78
C ALA A 197 -2.91 -5.58 11.31
N PRO A 198 -3.59 -4.46 10.99
CA PRO A 198 -4.98 -4.50 10.55
C PRO A 198 -5.17 -5.29 9.25
N ARG A 199 -4.16 -5.30 8.36
CA ARG A 199 -4.21 -6.06 7.10
C ARG A 199 -4.15 -7.57 7.35
N VAL A 200 -3.20 -8.01 8.17
CA VAL A 200 -3.06 -9.43 8.56
C VAL A 200 -4.29 -9.92 9.30
N VAL A 201 -4.82 -9.12 10.22
CA VAL A 201 -6.05 -9.44 10.95
C VAL A 201 -7.21 -9.59 9.98
N LYS A 202 -7.38 -8.64 9.05
CA LYS A 202 -8.41 -8.75 8.01
C LYS A 202 -8.24 -10.04 7.18
N ALA A 203 -7.01 -10.40 6.79
CA ALA A 203 -6.74 -11.63 6.06
C ALA A 203 -7.17 -12.88 6.84
N LEU A 204 -6.85 -12.95 8.13
CA LEU A 204 -7.22 -14.07 9.00
C LEU A 204 -8.74 -14.19 9.16
N LEU A 205 -9.42 -13.06 9.37
CA LEU A 205 -10.88 -13.01 9.51
C LEU A 205 -11.58 -13.39 8.19
N ASP A 206 -11.13 -12.85 7.06
CA ASP A 206 -11.71 -13.15 5.73
C ASP A 206 -11.54 -14.64 5.35
N THR A 207 -10.49 -15.30 5.85
CA THR A 207 -10.20 -16.72 5.56
C THR A 207 -10.79 -17.69 6.58
N GLY A 208 -11.42 -17.18 7.65
CA GLY A 208 -11.99 -18.01 8.72
C GLY A 208 -10.94 -18.78 9.53
N ILE A 209 -9.68 -18.35 9.51
CA ILE A 209 -8.60 -19.01 10.22
C ILE A 209 -8.70 -18.66 11.71
N ALA A 210 -8.55 -19.67 12.58
CA ALA A 210 -8.57 -19.48 14.02
C ALA A 210 -7.44 -18.54 14.47
N ILE A 211 -7.79 -17.55 15.29
CA ILE A 211 -6.85 -16.55 15.80
C ILE A 211 -6.75 -16.60 17.31
N ASP A 212 -5.54 -16.43 17.84
CA ASP A 212 -5.36 -16.05 19.24
C ASP A 212 -5.77 -14.59 19.41
N LYS A 213 -7.02 -14.39 19.84
CA LYS A 213 -7.59 -13.04 20.01
C LYS A 213 -6.77 -12.16 20.93
N ASN A 214 -6.27 -12.69 22.04
CA ASN A 214 -5.61 -11.87 23.05
C ASN A 214 -4.30 -11.33 22.49
N ARG A 215 -3.54 -12.18 21.79
CA ARG A 215 -2.34 -11.79 21.06
C ARG A 215 -2.66 -10.73 19.99
N ILE A 216 -3.67 -10.97 19.16
CA ILE A 216 -4.04 -10.05 18.07
C ILE A 216 -4.51 -8.69 18.60
N LEU A 217 -5.38 -8.67 19.61
CA LEU A 217 -5.85 -7.43 20.23
C LEU A 217 -4.69 -6.66 20.88
N SER A 218 -3.80 -7.35 21.59
CA SER A 218 -2.61 -6.73 22.18
C SER A 218 -1.70 -6.12 21.11
N TRP A 219 -1.55 -6.77 19.95
CA TRP A 219 -0.74 -6.24 18.86
C TRP A 219 -1.38 -5.01 18.21
N LEU A 220 -2.69 -5.05 17.95
CA LEU A 220 -3.43 -3.91 17.39
C LEU A 220 -3.38 -2.66 18.29
N GLU A 221 -3.59 -2.83 19.60
CA GLU A 221 -3.52 -1.72 20.55
C GLU A 221 -2.10 -1.15 20.64
N LYS A 222 -1.08 -2.01 20.70
CA LYS A 222 0.33 -1.56 20.65
C LYS A 222 0.64 -0.74 19.41
N VAL A 223 0.21 -1.22 18.23
CA VAL A 223 0.41 -0.51 16.95
C VAL A 223 -0.31 0.85 16.97
N LYS A 224 -1.50 0.91 17.56
CA LYS A 224 -2.28 2.16 17.69
C LYS A 224 -1.57 3.16 18.60
N GLU A 225 -1.01 2.73 19.73
CA GLU A 225 -0.27 3.58 20.67
C GLU A 225 1.00 4.19 20.04
N GLU A 226 1.61 3.49 19.08
CA GLU A 226 2.82 3.96 18.39
C GLU A 226 2.57 5.05 17.34
N LEU A 227 1.30 5.27 16.95
CA LEU A 227 0.90 6.36 16.06
C LEU A 227 0.84 7.68 16.83
N THR A 228 1.96 8.41 16.85
CA THR A 228 2.04 9.74 17.47
C THR A 228 2.16 10.83 16.42
N ASN A 229 1.70 12.05 16.75
CA ASN A 229 1.83 13.19 15.85
C ASN A 229 3.33 13.51 15.63
N PRO A 230 3.85 13.49 14.39
CA PRO A 230 5.26 13.76 14.13
C PRO A 230 5.59 15.22 14.47
N THR A 231 6.15 15.45 15.66
CA THR A 231 6.72 16.76 15.99
C THR A 231 8.01 16.95 15.20
N GLY A 232 7.98 17.79 14.16
CA GLY A 232 9.19 18.35 13.54
C GLY A 232 9.75 17.65 12.29
N VAL A 233 9.04 16.70 11.67
CA VAL A 233 9.48 16.02 10.43
C VAL A 233 8.63 16.46 9.22
N VAL A 234 9.20 16.35 8.01
CA VAL A 234 8.55 16.68 6.72
C VAL A 234 7.16 16.04 6.65
N ARG A 235 6.14 16.88 6.38
CA ARG A 235 4.73 16.49 6.44
C ARG A 235 4.23 16.06 5.08
N TRP A 236 3.82 14.81 4.97
CA TRP A 236 2.93 14.32 3.92
C TRP A 236 1.70 13.74 4.63
N GLY A 237 0.48 14.13 4.27
CA GLY A 237 -0.75 13.52 4.81
C GLY A 237 -1.27 14.06 6.16
N ASP A 238 -2.24 13.34 6.74
CA ASP A 238 -2.97 13.71 7.96
C ASP A 238 -2.12 13.50 9.23
N PRO A 239 -1.79 14.56 10.00
CA PRO A 239 -0.97 14.46 11.20
C PRO A 239 -1.63 13.68 12.35
N LYS A 240 -2.93 13.38 12.24
CA LYS A 240 -3.68 12.58 13.22
C LYS A 240 -3.73 11.10 12.87
N PHE A 241 -3.26 10.70 11.69
CA PHE A 241 -3.37 9.33 11.17
C PHE A 241 -4.81 8.78 11.27
N GLU A 242 -5.83 9.62 11.12
CA GLU A 242 -7.24 9.29 11.41
C GLU A 242 -7.69 8.07 10.59
N PHE A 243 -7.34 8.03 9.30
CA PHE A 243 -7.63 6.88 8.45
C PHE A 243 -7.04 5.57 9.00
N ARG A 244 -5.77 5.61 9.43
CA ARG A 244 -5.07 4.44 9.94
C ARG A 244 -5.59 3.99 11.31
N ILE A 245 -5.89 4.94 12.19
CA ILE A 245 -6.53 4.69 13.48
C ILE A 245 -7.89 4.03 13.26
N ASN A 246 -8.70 4.55 12.33
CA ASN A 246 -10.00 3.97 11.99
C ASN A 246 -9.88 2.53 11.43
N GLU A 247 -8.86 2.23 10.63
CA GLU A 247 -8.59 0.86 10.16
C GLU A 247 -8.22 -0.08 11.32
N ILE A 248 -7.40 0.38 12.27
CA ILE A 248 -7.02 -0.41 13.46
C ILE A 248 -8.24 -0.64 14.35
N ASP A 249 -9.05 0.39 14.61
CA ASP A 249 -10.27 0.29 15.42
C ASP A 249 -11.30 -0.65 14.80
N SER A 250 -11.43 -0.62 13.47
CA SER A 250 -12.27 -1.56 12.74
C SER A 250 -11.78 -2.99 12.90
N ALA A 251 -10.46 -3.22 12.84
CA ALA A 251 -9.86 -4.55 13.06
C ALA A 251 -10.03 -5.04 14.49
N ILE A 252 -9.88 -4.16 15.50
CA ILE A 252 -10.14 -4.45 16.91
C ILE A 252 -11.61 -4.88 17.09
N GLN A 253 -12.55 -4.10 16.55
CA GLN A 253 -13.97 -4.40 16.66
C GLN A 253 -14.34 -5.73 15.99
N ALA A 254 -13.82 -5.97 14.78
CA ALA A 254 -14.07 -7.22 14.06
C ALA A 254 -13.51 -8.44 14.83
N THR A 255 -12.33 -8.32 15.42
CA THR A 255 -11.70 -9.38 16.24
C THR A 255 -12.52 -9.70 17.50
N LYS A 256 -13.09 -8.67 18.15
CA LYS A 256 -13.97 -8.84 19.32
C LYS A 256 -15.24 -9.61 18.96
N VAL A 257 -15.89 -9.25 17.85
CA VAL A 257 -17.16 -9.85 17.40
C VAL A 257 -16.99 -11.28 16.89
N GLN A 258 -15.98 -11.56 16.07
CA GLN A 258 -15.94 -12.80 15.28
C GLN A 258 -15.48 -14.06 16.01
N GLY A 259 -14.89 -14.00 17.21
CA GLY A 259 -14.58 -15.26 17.90
C GLY A 259 -15.60 -15.65 18.96
N VAL A 260 -16.87 -15.61 18.60
CA VAL A 260 -17.87 -16.52 19.18
C VAL A 260 -17.95 -17.76 18.29
N CYS A 261 -16.82 -18.45 18.11
CA CYS A 261 -16.75 -19.81 17.58
C CYS A 261 -15.53 -20.49 18.20
N SER A 262 -15.63 -20.74 19.50
CA SER A 262 -14.90 -21.81 20.16
C SER A 262 -15.75 -23.08 20.05
N GLN A 263 -15.25 -24.07 19.33
CA GLN A 263 -15.44 -25.49 19.64
C GLN A 263 -14.08 -26.17 19.54
#